data_AF-A0A0B7H594-F1
#
_entry.id   AF-A0A0B7H594-F1
#
_cell.length_a   1.000
_cell.length_b   1.000
_cell.length_c   1.000
_cell.angle_alpha   90.00
_cell.angle_beta   90.00
_cell.angle_gamma   90.00
#
_symmetry.space_group_name_H-M   'P 1'
#
loop_
_entity.id
_entity.type
_entity.pdbx_description
1 polymer ?
#
loop_
_entity_poly.entity_id
_entity_poly.type
_entity_poly.pdbx_seq_one_letter_code
_entity_poly.pdbx_strand_id
1 'polypeptide(L)'
;MNDLAQCYKVGHISIEENPESRLYKEKAYQYLNPTALNNIEAHDVRSLSEIDKIIRENEVIVIDSFQKIKEIDSKFEVDKDLRKKYNGKLFLVIFQQTTDGKMRGDSKSQFDGDIILFTEKFPNYQENYVYPDKNRYNHIPADQLKYNIFQQRLLPIETEEQTTENQTYNKIY
;
A
#
# COMPACT_ATOMS: atom_id res chain seq x y z
N MET A 1 4.36 7.37 -0.36
CA MET A 1 5.26 7.92 0.69
C MET A 1 5.56 9.39 0.47
N ASN A 2 5.97 9.82 -0.73
CA ASN A 2 6.30 11.23 -1.01
C ASN A 2 5.29 12.24 -0.47
N ASP A 3 4.00 12.08 -0.82
CA ASP A 3 2.96 13.05 -0.45
C ASP A 3 2.70 13.08 1.06
N LEU A 4 2.70 11.90 1.71
CA LEU A 4 2.55 11.80 3.17
C LEU A 4 3.72 12.48 3.88
N ALA A 5 4.94 12.25 3.39
CA ALA A 5 6.16 12.82 3.95
C ALA A 5 6.32 14.33 3.69
N GLN A 6 5.39 14.97 2.96
CA GLN A 6 5.38 16.44 2.89
C GLN A 6 4.89 17.06 4.21
N CYS A 7 4.02 16.36 4.94
CA CYS A 7 3.30 16.91 6.10
C CYS A 7 3.53 16.13 7.40
N TYR A 8 4.06 14.91 7.31
CA TYR A 8 4.17 13.99 8.45
C TYR A 8 5.55 13.35 8.52
N LYS A 9 5.99 13.00 9.73
CA LYS A 9 7.11 12.08 9.89
C LYS A 9 6.70 10.66 9.52
N VAL A 10 7.52 10.00 8.73
CA VAL A 10 7.25 8.69 8.16
C VAL A 10 8.33 7.70 8.58
N GLY A 11 7.93 6.69 9.37
CA GLY A 11 8.77 5.55 9.70
C GLY A 11 8.59 4.44 8.66
N HIS A 12 9.62 4.17 7.87
CA HIS A 12 9.64 3.05 6.93
C HIS A 12 10.36 1.85 7.53
N ILE A 13 9.60 0.84 7.89
CA ILE A 13 10.11 -0.45 8.37
C ILE A 13 10.35 -1.32 7.13
N SER A 14 11.51 -1.13 6.50
CA SER A 14 11.95 -1.83 5.29
C SER A 14 12.78 -3.04 5.69
N ILE A 15 12.16 -4.21 5.71
CA ILE A 15 12.82 -5.43 6.20
C ILE A 15 13.13 -6.41 5.06
N GLU A 16 12.53 -6.25 3.88
CA GLU A 16 12.91 -7.01 2.69
C GLU A 16 14.09 -6.38 1.94
N GLU A 17 14.17 -5.05 1.89
CA GLU A 17 15.23 -4.31 1.22
C GLU A 17 16.02 -3.50 2.24
N ASN A 18 17.34 -3.73 2.32
CA ASN A 18 18.19 -2.99 3.25
C ASN A 18 18.18 -1.50 2.87
N PRO A 19 17.84 -0.57 3.80
CA PRO A 19 17.85 0.87 3.54
C PRO A 19 19.17 1.43 3.00
N GLU A 20 20.28 0.79 3.34
CA GLU A 20 21.61 1.18 2.87
C GLU A 20 21.94 0.68 1.47
N SER A 21 21.12 -0.20 0.90
CA SER A 21 21.34 -0.76 -0.42
C SER A 21 21.25 0.30 -1.51
N ARG A 22 22.01 0.08 -2.58
CA ARG A 22 21.98 0.96 -3.77
C ARG A 22 20.59 1.04 -4.38
N LEU A 23 19.90 -0.10 -4.50
CA LEU A 23 18.56 -0.17 -5.07
C LEU A 23 17.56 0.68 -4.28
N TYR A 24 17.65 0.65 -2.95
CA TYR A 24 16.76 1.42 -2.09
C TYR A 24 16.98 2.92 -2.31
N LYS A 25 18.24 3.34 -2.31
CA LYS A 25 18.63 4.74 -2.54
C LYS A 25 18.20 5.23 -3.92
N GLU A 26 18.40 4.42 -4.97
CA GLU A 26 17.97 4.75 -6.33
C GLU A 26 16.44 4.96 -6.41
N LYS A 27 15.65 4.06 -5.81
CA LYS A 27 14.18 4.22 -5.72
C LYS A 27 13.80 5.46 -4.92
N ALA A 28 14.45 5.68 -3.78
CA ALA A 28 14.20 6.85 -2.94
C ALA A 28 14.42 8.14 -3.73
N TYR A 29 15.54 8.28 -4.44
CA TYR A 29 15.81 9.45 -5.28
C TYR A 29 14.88 9.57 -6.48
N GLN A 30 14.40 8.45 -7.03
CA GLN A 30 13.47 8.46 -8.16
C GLN A 30 12.07 8.96 -7.75
N TYR A 31 11.59 8.61 -6.56
CA TYR A 31 10.20 8.82 -6.17
C TYR A 31 9.98 9.82 -5.04
N LEU A 32 11.03 10.21 -4.31
CA LEU A 32 10.93 11.12 -3.16
C LEU A 32 11.60 12.46 -3.48
N ASN A 33 10.90 13.54 -3.19
CA ASN A 33 11.48 14.87 -3.22
C ASN A 33 12.35 15.14 -1.97
N PRO A 34 13.14 16.23 -1.94
CA PRO A 34 14.02 16.53 -0.81
C PRO A 34 13.31 16.67 0.54
N THR A 35 12.09 17.23 0.56
CA THR A 35 11.28 17.32 1.80
C THR A 35 10.94 15.93 2.32
N ALA A 36 10.46 15.05 1.44
CA ALA A 36 10.12 13.69 1.79
C ALA A 36 11.34 12.91 2.30
N LEU A 37 12.50 13.06 1.65
CA LEU A 37 13.75 12.42 2.08
C LEU A 37 14.16 12.82 3.51
N ASN A 38 13.91 14.06 3.92
CA ASN A 38 14.22 14.52 5.27
C ASN A 38 13.21 14.05 6.33
N ASN A 39 11.99 13.71 5.91
CA ASN A 39 10.89 13.32 6.80
C ASN A 39 10.67 11.80 6.85
N ILE A 40 11.40 11.03 6.03
CA ILE A 40 11.37 9.58 6.01
C ILE A 40 12.61 9.03 6.71
N GLU A 41 12.40 8.19 7.71
CA GLU A 41 13.44 7.37 8.30
C GLU A 41 13.19 5.89 7.99
N ALA A 42 14.20 5.20 7.46
CA ALA A 42 14.10 3.82 7.04
C ALA A 42 14.93 2.91 7.95
N HIS A 43 14.31 1.85 8.47
CA HIS A 43 14.88 0.99 9.50
C HIS A 43 14.80 -0.48 9.11
N ASP A 44 15.92 -1.20 9.27
CA ASP A 44 15.97 -2.67 9.28
C ASP A 44 15.84 -3.15 10.74
N VAL A 45 14.60 -3.48 11.14
CA VAL A 45 14.27 -3.82 12.52
C VAL A 45 14.49 -5.30 12.83
N ARG A 46 14.93 -5.60 14.05
CA ARG A 46 15.18 -6.96 14.54
C ARG A 46 14.37 -7.34 15.78
N SER A 47 13.64 -6.39 16.35
CA SER A 47 12.86 -6.60 17.59
C SER A 47 11.53 -5.85 17.59
N LEU A 48 10.57 -6.35 18.38
CA LEU A 48 9.29 -5.64 18.59
C LEU A 48 9.47 -4.31 19.32
N SER A 49 10.53 -4.15 20.13
CA SER A 49 10.84 -2.89 20.80
C SER A 49 11.31 -1.80 19.84
N GLU A 50 12.09 -2.16 18.82
CA GLU A 50 12.47 -1.22 17.76
C GLU A 50 11.24 -0.79 16.96
N ILE A 51 10.37 -1.75 16.62
CA ILE A 51 9.09 -1.47 15.95
C ILE A 51 8.23 -0.51 16.79
N ASP A 52 8.04 -0.78 18.09
CA ASP A 52 7.27 0.08 18.99
C ASP A 52 7.86 1.50 19.07
N LYS A 53 9.19 1.64 19.13
CA LYS A 53 9.87 2.93 19.13
C LYS A 53 9.57 3.72 17.85
N ILE A 54 9.79 3.12 16.68
CA ILE A 54 9.56 3.76 15.38
C ILE A 54 8.10 4.22 15.25
N ILE A 55 7.15 3.38 15.65
CA ILE A 55 5.72 3.72 15.59
C ILE A 55 5.39 4.93 16.48
N ARG A 56 6.01 5.04 17.66
CA ARG A 56 5.76 6.17 18.56
C ARG A 56 6.33 7.48 18.03
N GLU A 57 7.52 7.43 17.43
CA GLU A 57 8.27 8.58 16.95
C GLU A 57 7.75 9.16 15.62
N ASN A 58 6.88 8.43 14.89
CA ASN A 58 6.37 8.82 13.58
C ASN A 58 4.84 8.80 13.51
N GLU A 59 4.24 9.62 12.65
CA GLU A 59 2.78 9.70 12.46
C GLU A 59 2.28 8.69 11.43
N VAL A 60 3.09 8.43 10.41
CA VAL A 60 2.83 7.46 9.35
C VAL A 60 3.86 6.35 9.42
N ILE A 61 3.41 5.11 9.36
CA ILE A 61 4.25 3.93 9.41
C ILE A 61 4.02 3.09 8.17
N VAL A 62 5.10 2.82 7.42
CA VAL A 62 5.10 1.94 6.26
C VAL A 62 5.83 0.65 6.63
N ILE A 63 5.22 -0.51 6.38
CA ILE A 63 5.78 -1.82 6.72
C ILE A 63 5.91 -2.65 5.45
N ASP A 64 7.15 -2.95 5.07
CA ASP A 64 7.50 -3.77 3.91
C ASP A 64 8.44 -4.93 4.34
N SER A 65 7.93 -6.13 4.66
CA SER A 65 6.54 -6.60 4.62
C SER A 65 6.06 -7.17 5.95
N PHE A 66 4.76 -7.40 6.08
CA PHE A 66 4.15 -7.96 7.30
C PHE A 66 4.68 -9.35 7.65
N GLN A 67 5.00 -10.18 6.65
CA GLN A 67 5.51 -11.54 6.86
C GLN A 67 6.76 -11.54 7.73
N LYS A 68 7.62 -10.54 7.58
CA LYS A 68 8.83 -10.45 8.38
C LYS A 68 8.55 -10.11 9.85
N ILE A 69 7.56 -9.28 10.14
CA ILE A 69 7.11 -9.07 11.52
C ILE A 69 6.63 -10.38 12.14
N LYS A 70 5.94 -11.23 11.35
CA LYS A 70 5.53 -12.57 11.79
C LYS A 70 6.71 -13.53 12.02
N GLU A 71 7.86 -13.30 11.40
CA GLU A 71 9.09 -14.05 11.71
C GLU A 71 9.67 -13.64 13.07
N ILE A 72 9.56 -12.36 13.46
CA ILE A 72 9.97 -11.85 14.78
C ILE A 72 9.00 -12.34 15.86
N ASP A 73 7.70 -12.20 15.62
CA ASP A 73 6.65 -12.73 16.49
C ASP A 73 5.49 -13.28 15.68
N SER A 74 5.40 -14.62 15.66
CA SER A 74 4.34 -15.36 14.97
C SER A 74 2.92 -15.07 15.49
N LYS A 75 2.77 -14.43 16.65
CA LYS A 75 1.48 -14.03 17.22
C LYS A 75 1.10 -12.57 16.95
N PHE A 76 1.94 -11.81 16.26
CA PHE A 76 1.66 -10.42 15.93
C PHE A 76 0.44 -10.32 14.99
N GLU A 77 -0.50 -9.43 15.32
CA GLU A 77 -1.76 -9.23 14.59
C GLU A 77 -1.96 -7.75 14.25
N VAL A 78 -2.42 -7.45 13.02
CA VAL A 78 -2.66 -6.06 12.58
C VAL A 78 -3.71 -5.36 13.45
N ASP A 79 -4.82 -6.02 13.75
CA ASP A 79 -5.91 -5.40 14.52
C ASP A 79 -5.46 -5.05 15.94
N LYS A 80 -4.88 -6.02 16.64
CA LYS A 80 -4.53 -5.90 18.05
C LYS A 80 -3.26 -5.09 18.26
N ASP A 81 -2.19 -5.43 17.54
CA ASP A 81 -0.84 -4.93 17.84
C ASP A 81 -0.49 -3.67 17.04
N LEU A 82 -1.28 -3.30 16.02
CA LEU A 82 -1.19 -2.01 15.32
C LEU A 82 -2.45 -1.16 15.55
N ARG A 83 -3.57 -1.53 14.94
CA ARG A 83 -4.78 -0.69 14.80
C ARG A 83 -5.36 -0.25 16.14
N LYS A 84 -5.52 -1.18 17.09
CA LYS A 84 -6.07 -0.90 18.43
C LYS A 84 -5.03 -0.38 19.41
N LYS A 85 -3.74 -0.69 19.19
CA LYS A 85 -2.65 -0.33 20.11
C LYS A 85 -2.21 1.13 19.95
N TYR A 86 -2.17 1.65 18.72
CA TYR A 86 -1.63 2.99 18.45
C TYR A 86 -2.68 3.93 17.86
N ASN A 87 -3.26 4.76 18.72
CA ASN A 87 -4.25 5.75 18.33
C ASN A 87 -3.62 6.89 17.51
N GLY A 88 -4.31 7.36 16.47
CA GLY A 88 -3.91 8.50 15.65
C GLY A 88 -2.73 8.24 14.70
N LYS A 89 -2.34 6.98 14.49
CA LYS A 89 -1.28 6.59 13.55
C LYS A 89 -1.89 6.05 12.25
N LEU A 90 -1.24 6.34 11.12
CA LEU A 90 -1.58 5.73 9.83
C LEU A 90 -0.60 4.60 9.53
N PHE A 91 -1.12 3.39 9.29
CA PHE A 91 -0.33 2.23 8.90
C PHE A 91 -0.56 1.87 7.43
N LEU A 92 0.51 1.80 6.64
CA LEU A 92 0.54 1.22 5.31
C LEU A 92 1.30 -0.10 5.39
N VAL A 93 0.59 -1.22 5.29
CA VAL A 93 1.17 -2.55 5.49
C VAL A 93 1.14 -3.32 4.17
N ILE A 94 2.32 -3.72 3.70
CA ILE A 94 2.47 -4.54 2.49
C ILE A 94 2.44 -6.00 2.88
N PHE A 95 1.61 -6.77 2.18
CA PHE A 95 1.51 -8.21 2.34
C PHE A 95 1.87 -8.91 1.04
N GLN A 96 2.64 -9.97 1.15
CA GLN A 96 2.83 -10.91 0.05
C GLN A 96 1.57 -11.78 -0.13
N GLN A 97 1.11 -11.94 -1.37
CA GLN A 97 0.09 -12.95 -1.73
C GLN A 97 0.76 -14.31 -1.98
N THR A 98 0.07 -15.39 -1.65
CA THR A 98 0.41 -16.74 -2.12
C THR A 98 0.00 -16.92 -3.58
N THR A 99 0.50 -17.99 -4.21
CA THR A 99 0.15 -18.38 -5.58
C THR A 99 -1.35 -18.55 -5.82
N ASP A 100 -2.12 -18.82 -4.76
CA ASP A 100 -3.58 -19.03 -4.84
C ASP A 100 -4.38 -17.72 -4.65
N GLY A 101 -3.72 -16.56 -4.72
CA GLY A 101 -4.34 -15.23 -4.56
C GLY A 101 -4.73 -14.87 -3.12
N LYS A 102 -4.48 -15.76 -2.15
CA LYS A 102 -4.72 -15.51 -0.72
C LYS A 102 -3.53 -14.76 -0.11
N MET A 103 -3.77 -13.89 0.87
CA MET A 103 -2.67 -13.25 1.60
C MET A 103 -1.92 -14.29 2.43
N ARG A 104 -0.58 -14.34 2.31
CA ARG A 104 0.25 -15.32 3.02
C ARG A 104 0.34 -14.94 4.49
N GLY A 105 -0.27 -15.72 5.38
CA GLY A 105 0.04 -15.69 6.83
C GLY A 105 -1.07 -15.23 7.77
N ASP A 106 -2.19 -14.68 7.29
CA ASP A 106 -3.40 -14.48 8.11
C ASP A 106 -4.60 -13.98 7.27
N SER A 107 -5.63 -14.81 7.09
CA SER A 107 -6.86 -14.39 6.39
C SER A 107 -7.68 -13.38 7.17
N LYS A 108 -7.48 -13.23 8.49
CA LYS A 108 -8.18 -12.22 9.31
C LYS A 108 -7.70 -10.80 9.04
N SER A 109 -6.41 -10.65 8.77
CA SER A 109 -5.80 -9.34 8.47
C SER A 109 -6.40 -8.67 7.22
N GLN A 110 -6.94 -9.45 6.26
CA GLN A 110 -7.69 -8.94 5.09
C GLN A 110 -9.00 -8.22 5.50
N PHE A 111 -9.55 -8.51 6.68
CA PHE A 111 -10.80 -7.91 7.15
C PHE A 111 -10.59 -6.79 8.17
N ASP A 112 -9.41 -6.68 8.77
CA ASP A 112 -9.15 -5.75 9.88
C ASP A 112 -8.75 -4.35 9.42
N GLY A 113 -8.22 -4.22 8.19
CA GLY A 113 -7.91 -2.94 7.59
C GLY A 113 -9.17 -2.11 7.28
N ASP A 114 -9.06 -0.79 7.40
CA ASP A 114 -10.14 0.12 6.98
C ASP A 114 -10.19 0.30 5.47
N ILE A 115 -9.02 0.19 4.82
CA ILE A 115 -8.84 0.17 3.37
C ILE A 115 -7.99 -1.05 3.01
N ILE A 116 -8.43 -1.83 2.03
CA ILE A 116 -7.71 -2.99 1.50
C ILE A 116 -7.57 -2.78 0.00
N LEU A 117 -6.33 -2.78 -0.48
CA LEU A 117 -5.98 -2.58 -1.87
C LEU A 117 -5.37 -3.85 -2.44
N PHE A 118 -5.81 -4.23 -3.64
CA PHE A 118 -5.22 -5.31 -4.42
C PHE A 118 -4.55 -4.75 -5.67
N THR A 119 -3.55 -5.48 -6.15
CA THR A 119 -2.91 -5.22 -7.44
C THR A 119 -3.37 -6.28 -8.42
N GLU A 120 -4.03 -5.85 -9.50
CA GLU A 120 -4.33 -6.71 -10.65
C GLU A 120 -3.14 -6.71 -11.61
N LYS A 121 -2.78 -7.90 -12.09
CA LYS A 121 -1.60 -8.10 -12.94
C LYS A 121 -1.99 -8.75 -14.27
N PHE A 122 -1.56 -8.12 -15.36
CA PHE A 122 -1.71 -8.60 -16.72
C PHE A 122 -0.33 -8.89 -17.34
N PRO A 123 -0.26 -9.68 -18.42
CA PRO A 123 1.00 -9.89 -19.15
C PRO A 123 1.64 -8.58 -19.63
N ASN A 124 0.81 -7.62 -20.04
CA ASN A 124 1.25 -6.27 -20.37
C ASN A 124 1.27 -5.41 -19.10
N TYR A 125 2.46 -5.05 -18.62
CA TYR A 125 2.64 -4.24 -17.41
C TYR A 125 1.90 -2.89 -17.46
N GLN A 126 1.68 -2.33 -18.65
CA GLN A 126 0.96 -1.06 -18.83
C GLN A 126 -0.52 -1.17 -18.43
N GLU A 127 -1.07 -2.39 -18.38
CA GLU A 127 -2.45 -2.65 -18.00
C GLU A 127 -2.60 -2.89 -16.48
N ASN A 128 -1.50 -3.05 -15.73
CA ASN A 128 -1.56 -3.31 -14.29
C ASN A 128 -2.15 -2.13 -13.52
N TYR A 129 -3.04 -2.43 -12.58
CA TYR A 129 -3.68 -1.43 -11.74
C TYR A 129 -3.84 -1.88 -10.28
N VAL A 130 -3.95 -0.90 -9.39
CA VAL A 130 -4.35 -1.08 -7.99
C VAL A 130 -5.83 -0.70 -7.84
N TYR A 131 -6.59 -1.49 -7.10
CA TYR A 131 -8.01 -1.22 -6.82
C TYR A 131 -8.34 -1.53 -5.36
N PRO A 132 -9.31 -0.83 -4.75
CA PRO A 132 -9.78 -1.18 -3.41
C PRO A 132 -10.74 -2.37 -3.48
N ASP A 133 -10.51 -3.40 -2.69
CA ASP A 133 -11.53 -4.43 -2.38
C ASP A 133 -12.38 -4.01 -1.18
N LYS A 134 -11.82 -3.15 -0.33
CA LYS A 134 -12.52 -2.55 0.81
C LYS A 134 -12.08 -1.10 0.98
N ASN A 135 -13.04 -0.21 1.20
CA ASN A 135 -12.78 1.17 1.59
C ASN A 135 -13.93 1.71 2.45
N ARG A 136 -13.70 1.91 3.76
CA ARG A 136 -14.74 2.41 4.68
C ARG A 136 -15.07 3.90 4.52
N TYR A 137 -14.26 4.66 3.77
CA TYR A 137 -14.32 6.12 3.74
C TYR A 137 -14.74 6.70 2.39
N ASN A 138 -15.08 5.86 1.42
CA ASN A 138 -15.55 6.30 0.10
C ASN A 138 -16.80 5.51 -0.32
N HIS A 139 -17.71 6.19 -1.01
CA HIS A 139 -18.95 5.60 -1.56
C HIS A 139 -18.80 5.14 -3.01
N ILE A 140 -17.69 5.47 -3.68
CA ILE A 140 -17.41 4.97 -5.04
C ILE A 140 -17.23 3.43 -4.97
N PRO A 141 -17.95 2.66 -5.81
CA PRO A 141 -17.78 1.22 -5.89
C PRO A 141 -16.33 0.80 -6.10
N ALA A 142 -15.95 -0.26 -5.38
CA ALA A 142 -14.59 -0.80 -5.33
C ALA A 142 -14.03 -1.15 -6.73
N ASP A 143 -14.89 -1.64 -7.61
CA ASP A 143 -14.61 -2.04 -8.99
C ASP A 143 -14.42 -0.85 -9.95
N GLN A 144 -14.81 0.36 -9.55
CA GLN A 144 -14.72 1.57 -10.37
C GLN A 144 -13.47 2.40 -10.10
N LEU A 145 -12.90 2.34 -8.90
CA LEU A 145 -11.72 3.13 -8.54
C LEU A 145 -10.43 2.36 -8.83
N LYS A 146 -9.85 2.57 -10.01
CA LYS A 146 -8.60 1.90 -10.43
C LYS A 146 -7.47 2.91 -10.58
N TYR A 147 -6.31 2.62 -9.99
CA TYR A 147 -5.08 3.39 -10.18
C TYR A 147 -4.11 2.61 -11.07
N ASN A 148 -3.81 3.11 -12.26
CA ASN A 148 -2.85 2.48 -13.16
C ASN A 148 -1.41 2.78 -12.69
N ILE A 149 -0.63 1.71 -12.51
CA ILE A 149 0.71 1.81 -11.91
C ILE A 149 1.72 2.40 -12.90
N PHE A 150 1.61 2.03 -14.18
CA PHE A 150 2.52 2.48 -15.22
C PHE A 150 2.32 3.96 -15.58
N GLN A 151 1.05 4.37 -15.76
CA GLN A 151 0.67 5.75 -16.10
C GLN A 151 0.63 6.67 -14.87
N GLN A 152 0.74 6.11 -13.67
CA GLN A 152 0.71 6.84 -12.39
C GLN A 152 -0.52 7.76 -12.25
N ARG A 153 -1.69 7.25 -12.61
CA ARG A 153 -2.95 8.01 -12.55
C ARG A 153 -4.15 7.12 -12.28
N LEU A 154 -5.22 7.72 -11.77
CA LEU A 154 -6.52 7.08 -11.74
C LEU A 154 -7.02 6.88 -13.17
N LEU A 155 -7.54 5.68 -13.44
CA LEU A 155 -8.27 5.40 -14.66
C LEU A 155 -9.64 6.10 -14.60
N PRO A 156 -10.19 6.52 -15.75
CA PRO A 156 -11.53 7.07 -15.80
C PRO A 156 -12.55 6.09 -15.20
N ILE A 157 -13.49 6.61 -14.43
CA ILE A 157 -14.64 5.82 -13.97
C ILE A 157 -15.57 5.68 -15.16
N GLU A 158 -15.77 4.44 -15.62
CA GLU A 158 -16.80 4.14 -16.62
C GLU A 158 -18.16 4.44 -15.99
N THR A 159 -18.77 5.55 -16.41
CA THR A 159 -20.14 5.91 -16.10
C THR A 159 -21.03 5.43 -17.24
N GLU A 160 -22.28 5.05 -16.94
CA GLU A 160 -23.23 4.48 -17.91
C GLU A 160 -23.46 5.36 -19.17
N GLU A 161 -23.11 6.65 -19.10
CA GLU A 161 -23.14 7.57 -20.25
C GLU A 161 -22.08 7.27 -21.33
N GLN A 162 -20.95 6.64 -20.98
CA GLN A 162 -19.89 6.30 -21.94
C GLN A 162 -20.15 5.00 -22.73
N THR A 163 -21.03 4.13 -22.23
CA THR A 163 -21.41 2.89 -22.92
C THR A 163 -22.34 3.15 -24.11
N THR A 164 -23.11 4.24 -24.10
CA THR A 164 -24.05 4.56 -25.19
C THR A 164 -23.34 5.12 -26.43
N GLU A 165 -22.28 5.90 -26.26
CA GLU A 165 -21.51 6.44 -27.40
C GLU A 165 -20.75 5.33 -28.16
N ASN A 166 -20.13 4.38 -27.45
CA ASN A 166 -19.37 3.29 -28.09
C ASN A 166 -20.25 2.24 -28.80
N GLN A 167 -21.53 2.12 -28.44
CA GLN A 167 -22.48 1.24 -29.15
C GLN A 167 -23.07 1.90 -30.40
N THR A 168 -23.06 3.24 -30.48
CA THR A 168 -23.66 3.96 -31.61
C THR A 168 -22.74 3.97 -32.85
N TYR A 169 -21.42 3.82 -32.67
CA TYR A 169 -20.45 3.76 -33.78
C TYR A 169 -20.19 2.35 -34.37
N ASN A 170 -20.77 1.28 -33.81
CA ASN A 170 -20.64 -0.09 -34.34
C ASN A 170 -21.85 -0.55 -35.19
N LYS A 171 -22.69 0.38 -35.64
CA LYS A 171 -23.79 0.11 -36.58
C LYS A 171 -23.91 1.19 -37.65
N ILE A 172 -22.91 1.31 -38.52
CA ILE A 172 -23.11 1.92 -39.85
C ILE A 172 -22.31 1.11 -40.90
N TYR A 173 -23.09 0.30 -41.65
CA TYR A 173 -22.85 -0.40 -42.94
C TYR A 173 -21.50 -1.06 -43.24
#